data_AF-A0A3D1IE22-F1
#
_entry.id   AF-A0A3D1IE22-F1
#
_cell.length_a   1.000
_cell.length_b   1.000
_cell.length_c   1.000
_cell.angle_alpha   90.00
_cell.angle_beta   90.00
_cell.angle_gamma   90.00
#
_symmetry.space_group_name_H-M   'P 1'
#
loop_
_entity.id
_entity.type
_entity.pdbx_description
1 polymer ?
#
loop_
_entity_poly.entity_id
_entity_poly.type
_entity_poly.pdbx_seq_one_letter_code
_entity_poly.pdbx_strand_id
1 'polypeptide(L)'
;QRALMQFFKPENYVAVRRALLKAGRGDLIGSGCDALIPTTPPREAIVRRRQHANQPLAGDYVHTVPSVAPGKPAKRQSRHASGAGYRPQRKSTSAPRPRR
;
A
#
# COMPACT_ATOMS: atom_id res chain seq x y z
N GLN A 1 -26.66 0.83 -4.60
CA GLN A 1 -25.79 -0.35 -4.39
C GLN A 1 -25.55 -1.03 -5.75
N ARG A 2 -24.32 -1.02 -6.28
CA ARG A 2 -23.96 -1.67 -7.57
C ARG A 2 -22.98 -2.86 -7.43
N ALA A 3 -22.45 -3.09 -6.23
CA ALA A 3 -21.31 -3.99 -6.02
C ALA A 3 -21.65 -5.49 -6.10
N LEU A 4 -22.87 -5.89 -5.72
CA LEU A 4 -23.31 -7.29 -5.80
C LEU A 4 -23.54 -7.76 -7.24
N MET A 5 -23.93 -6.87 -8.15
CA MET A 5 -24.19 -7.22 -9.56
C MET A 5 -22.90 -7.43 -10.38
N GLN A 6 -21.74 -7.03 -9.85
CA GLN A 6 -20.45 -7.10 -10.53
C GLN A 6 -19.43 -7.88 -9.71
N PHE A 7 -19.84 -8.99 -9.09
CA PHE A 7 -18.97 -9.83 -8.25
C PHE A 7 -17.87 -10.54 -9.04
N PHE A 8 -18.09 -10.78 -10.34
CA PHE A 8 -17.09 -11.36 -11.24
C PHE A 8 -15.93 -10.43 -11.56
N LYS A 9 -16.09 -9.11 -11.37
CA LYS A 9 -15.00 -8.18 -11.63
C LYS A 9 -13.98 -8.28 -10.48
N PRO A 10 -12.69 -8.52 -10.78
CA PRO A 10 -11.65 -8.66 -9.76
C PRO A 10 -11.53 -7.39 -8.90
N GLU A 11 -11.82 -6.26 -9.52
CA GLU A 11 -12.07 -4.95 -8.93
C GLU A 11 -12.92 -4.93 -7.66
N ASN A 12 -13.97 -5.74 -7.59
CA ASN A 12 -14.94 -5.74 -6.49
C ASN A 12 -14.72 -6.88 -5.49
N TYR A 13 -13.76 -7.78 -5.75
CA TYR A 13 -13.45 -8.95 -4.93
C TYR A 13 -13.34 -8.62 -3.43
N VAL A 14 -12.59 -7.57 -3.08
CA VAL A 14 -12.35 -7.18 -1.68
C VAL A 14 -13.62 -6.67 -1.01
N ALA A 15 -14.45 -5.91 -1.72
CA ALA A 15 -15.68 -5.36 -1.19
C ALA A 15 -16.73 -6.47 -0.98
N VAL A 16 -16.89 -7.37 -1.95
CA VAL A 16 -17.85 -8.47 -1.86
C VAL A 16 -17.41 -9.50 -0.82
N ARG A 17 -16.13 -9.86 -0.76
CA ARG A 17 -15.60 -10.74 0.31
C ARG A 17 -15.87 -10.17 1.71
N ARG A 18 -15.68 -8.86 1.90
CA ARG A 18 -16.00 -8.20 3.18
C ARG A 18 -17.50 -8.21 3.47
N ALA A 19 -18.35 -8.01 2.47
CA ALA A 19 -19.80 -8.06 2.63
C ALA A 19 -20.28 -9.46 3.01
N LEU A 20 -19.77 -10.50 2.36
CA LEU A 20 -20.06 -11.90 2.67
C LEU A 20 -19.63 -12.29 4.10
N LEU A 21 -18.42 -11.89 4.51
CA LEU A 21 -17.95 -12.13 5.88
C LEU A 21 -18.81 -11.39 6.92
N LYS A 22 -19.22 -10.15 6.64
CA LYS A 22 -20.15 -9.41 7.53
C LYS A 22 -21.54 -10.04 7.60
N ALA A 23 -21.99 -10.64 6.51
CA ALA A 23 -23.25 -11.36 6.45
C ALA A 23 -23.16 -12.78 7.06
N GLY A 24 -22.00 -13.20 7.56
CA GLY A 24 -21.77 -14.55 8.07
C GLY A 24 -21.72 -15.63 6.99
N ARG A 25 -21.75 -15.24 5.70
CA ARG A 25 -21.81 -16.16 4.56
C ARG A 25 -20.44 -16.45 3.96
N GLY A 26 -19.57 -17.01 4.78
CA GLY A 26 -18.25 -17.49 4.36
C GLY A 26 -18.32 -18.75 3.49
N ASP A 27 -19.45 -19.46 3.54
CA ASP A 27 -19.81 -20.62 2.71
C ASP A 27 -19.74 -20.33 1.20
N LEU A 28 -20.05 -19.09 0.81
CA LEU A 28 -20.03 -18.64 -0.58
C LEU A 28 -18.63 -18.26 -1.09
N ILE A 29 -17.58 -18.51 -0.31
CA ILE A 29 -16.18 -18.25 -0.66
C ILE A 29 -15.46 -19.59 -0.81
N GLY A 30 -15.09 -19.95 -2.03
CA GLY A 30 -14.56 -21.30 -2.28
C GLY A 30 -14.26 -21.59 -3.74
N SER A 31 -13.93 -22.84 -4.01
CA SER A 31 -13.83 -23.42 -5.36
C SER A 31 -15.06 -24.25 -5.75
N GLY A 32 -16.09 -24.27 -4.90
CA GLY A 32 -17.31 -25.05 -5.13
C GLY A 32 -18.22 -24.40 -6.18
N CYS A 33 -19.13 -25.19 -6.76
CA CYS A 33 -20.11 -24.74 -7.75
C CYS A 33 -20.98 -23.58 -7.23
N ASP A 34 -21.31 -23.63 -5.93
CA ASP A 34 -22.17 -22.64 -5.27
C ASP A 34 -21.39 -21.42 -4.73
N ALA A 35 -20.07 -21.37 -4.90
CA ALA A 35 -19.25 -20.25 -4.43
C ALA A 35 -19.38 -19.07 -5.41
N LEU A 36 -19.76 -17.90 -4.89
CA LEU A 36 -19.81 -16.67 -5.70
C LEU A 36 -18.41 -16.12 -6.00
N ILE A 37 -17.44 -16.36 -5.12
CA ILE A 37 -16.11 -15.76 -5.20
C ILE A 37 -15.03 -16.81 -4.87
N PRO A 38 -13.89 -16.81 -5.58
CA PRO A 38 -12.79 -17.72 -5.29
C PRO A 38 -12.10 -17.42 -3.95
N THR A 39 -11.56 -18.46 -3.29
CA THR A 39 -10.80 -18.33 -2.04
C THR A 39 -9.56 -17.43 -2.19
N THR A 40 -8.91 -17.49 -3.35
CA THR A 40 -7.71 -16.73 -3.66
C THR A 40 -8.06 -15.44 -4.43
N PRO A 41 -7.53 -14.27 -4.03
CA PRO A 41 -7.75 -13.03 -4.76
C PRO A 41 -7.01 -13.05 -6.11
N PRO A 42 -7.67 -12.66 -7.22
CA PRO A 42 -7.00 -12.48 -8.50
C PRO A 42 -5.97 -11.34 -8.44
N ARG A 43 -4.91 -11.41 -9.24
CA ARG A 43 -3.78 -10.45 -9.21
C ARG A 43 -4.23 -9.01 -9.40
N GLU A 44 -5.20 -8.79 -10.27
CA GLU A 44 -5.77 -7.46 -10.56
C GLU A 44 -6.42 -6.81 -9.34
N ALA A 45 -7.09 -7.60 -8.48
CA ALA A 45 -7.68 -7.11 -7.24
C ALA A 45 -6.60 -6.56 -6.28
N ILE A 46 -5.43 -7.21 -6.26
CA ILE A 46 -4.28 -6.78 -5.44
C ILE A 46 -3.70 -5.49 -5.99
N VAL A 47 -3.51 -5.40 -7.31
CA VAL A 47 -2.98 -4.19 -7.98
C VAL A 47 -3.91 -3.01 -7.73
N ARG A 48 -5.22 -3.18 -7.92
CA ARG A 48 -6.19 -2.09 -7.69
C ARG A 48 -6.26 -1.68 -6.22
N ARG A 49 -6.19 -2.64 -5.28
CA ARG A 49 -6.13 -2.34 -3.84
C ARG A 49 -4.90 -1.47 -3.53
N ARG A 50 -3.74 -1.78 -4.14
CA ARG A 50 -2.53 -0.96 -3.99
C ARG A 50 -2.73 0.43 -4.59
N GLN A 51 -3.33 0.53 -5.77
CA GLN A 51 -3.63 1.82 -6.41
C GLN A 51 -4.56 2.69 -5.56
N HIS A 52 -5.66 2.12 -5.04
CA HIS A 52 -6.60 2.84 -4.18
C HIS A 52 -5.95 3.23 -2.83
N ALA A 53 -5.07 2.39 -2.28
CA ALA A 53 -4.34 2.74 -1.06
C ALA A 53 -3.29 3.86 -1.28
N ASN A 54 -2.70 3.90 -2.47
CA ASN A 54 -1.75 4.93 -2.89
C ASN A 54 -2.45 6.17 -3.48
N GLN A 55 -3.77 6.13 -3.66
CA GLN A 55 -4.52 7.28 -4.15
C GLN A 55 -4.41 8.37 -3.10
N PRO A 56 -3.95 9.58 -3.45
CA PRO A 56 -3.91 10.67 -2.51
C PRO A 56 -5.33 10.91 -2.01
N LEU A 57 -5.53 10.75 -0.71
CA LEU A 57 -6.76 11.20 -0.07
C LEU A 57 -6.84 12.71 -0.32
N ALA A 58 -8.00 13.23 -0.73
CA ALA A 58 -8.20 14.65 -0.98
C ALA A 58 -8.01 15.44 0.33
N GLY A 59 -6.77 15.78 0.63
CA GLY A 59 -6.34 16.42 1.86
C GLY A 59 -4.84 16.63 1.83
N ASP A 60 -4.40 17.69 2.49
CA ASP A 60 -2.98 18.02 2.56
C ASP A 60 -2.26 16.96 3.38
N TYR A 61 -1.34 16.25 2.72
CA TYR A 61 -0.48 15.28 3.36
C TYR A 61 0.36 16.00 4.42
N VAL A 62 0.08 15.72 5.70
CA VAL A 62 0.57 16.46 6.89
C VAL A 62 2.10 16.46 7.02
N HIS A 63 2.81 15.61 6.28
CA HIS A 63 4.28 15.57 6.24
C HIS A 63 4.89 16.12 4.94
N THR A 64 4.13 16.89 4.15
CA THR A 64 4.74 17.65 3.06
C THR A 64 5.61 18.76 3.63
N VAL A 65 6.92 18.65 3.43
CA VAL A 65 7.81 19.80 3.60
C VAL A 65 7.46 20.81 2.50
N PRO A 66 7.05 22.06 2.83
CA PRO A 66 6.53 23.03 1.85
C PRO A 66 7.56 23.53 0.83
N SER A 67 8.82 23.06 0.89
CA SER A 67 9.92 23.57 0.07
C SER A 67 10.22 22.76 -1.20
N VAL A 68 9.52 21.65 -1.48
CA VAL A 68 9.80 20.82 -2.66
C VAL A 68 8.68 20.95 -3.68
N ALA A 69 8.97 21.61 -4.81
CA ALA A 69 8.05 21.73 -5.93
C ALA A 69 7.49 20.35 -6.35
N PRO A 70 6.19 20.25 -6.67
CA PRO A 70 5.58 19.00 -7.09
C PRO A 70 6.30 18.44 -8.33
N GLY A 71 6.70 17.16 -8.28
CA GLY A 71 7.35 16.47 -9.40
C GLY A 71 8.88 16.37 -9.33
N LYS A 72 9.55 16.98 -8.36
CA LYS A 72 11.00 16.75 -8.15
C LYS A 72 11.20 15.62 -7.13
N PRO A 73 11.77 14.45 -7.51
CA PRO A 73 12.11 13.44 -6.53
C PRO A 73 13.15 14.04 -5.56
N ALA A 74 12.87 13.98 -4.26
CA ALA A 74 13.85 14.36 -3.25
C ALA A 74 15.17 13.62 -3.55
N LYS A 75 16.28 14.37 -3.61
CA LYS A 75 17.61 13.82 -3.92
C LYS A 75 17.85 12.63 -3.01
N ARG A 76 17.92 11.42 -3.57
CA ARG A 76 18.09 10.18 -2.80
C ARG A 76 19.44 10.26 -2.09
N GLN A 77 19.42 10.65 -0.81
CA GLN A 77 20.62 10.62 0.01
C GLN A 77 21.04 9.15 0.14
N SER A 78 22.26 8.84 -0.25
CA SER A 78 22.81 7.49 -0.15
C SER A 78 22.70 7.02 1.30
N ARG A 79 22.26 5.76 1.52
CA ARG A 79 22.29 5.12 2.85
C ARG A 79 23.71 5.01 3.42
N HIS A 80 24.72 5.21 2.57
CA HIS A 80 26.14 5.21 2.92
C HIS A 80 26.73 6.63 2.98
N ALA A 81 25.95 7.67 2.73
CA ALA A 81 26.41 9.03 2.93
C ALA A 81 26.62 9.28 4.42
N SER A 82 27.80 9.74 4.79
CA SER A 82 28.15 10.17 6.15
C SER A 82 27.42 11.47 6.48
N GLY A 83 26.16 11.36 6.90
CA GLY A 83 25.39 12.47 7.45
C GLY A 83 25.31 12.38 8.98
N ALA A 84 25.16 13.53 9.64
CA ALA A 84 24.74 13.56 11.03
C ALA A 84 23.32 13.00 11.11
N GLY A 85 23.19 11.72 11.48
CA GLY A 85 21.90 11.14 11.80
C GLY A 85 21.27 11.83 13.03
N TYR A 86 20.11 11.35 13.46
CA TYR A 86 19.34 11.92 14.58
C TYR A 86 20.12 12.02 15.93
N ARG A 87 21.32 11.43 16.03
CA ARG A 87 22.20 11.51 17.19
C ARG A 87 23.61 11.96 16.77
N PRO A 88 23.86 13.27 16.62
CA PRO A 88 25.11 13.80 16.06
C PRO A 88 26.36 13.47 16.89
N GLN A 89 26.22 13.16 18.18
CA GLN A 89 27.32 12.90 19.10
C GLN A 89 27.69 11.42 19.27
N ARG A 90 27.20 10.50 18.42
CA ARG A 90 27.54 9.08 18.52
C ARG A 90 28.96 8.86 17.97
N LYS A 91 29.86 8.25 18.73
CA LYS A 91 31.25 7.95 18.29
C LYS A 91 31.35 7.22 16.93
N SER A 92 30.30 6.46 16.57
CA SER A 92 30.22 5.77 15.27
C SER A 92 29.91 6.68 14.08
N THR A 93 29.37 7.89 14.30
CA THR A 93 29.05 8.86 13.24
C THR A 93 30.17 9.87 13.03
N SER A 94 31.11 10.02 13.97
CA SER A 94 32.25 10.94 13.87
C SER A 94 33.47 10.35 13.15
N ALA A 95 33.54 9.02 12.98
CA ALA A 95 34.67 8.36 12.32
C ALA A 95 34.37 8.12 10.82
N PRO A 96 35.22 8.60 9.88
CA PRO A 96 35.09 8.26 8.48
C PRO A 96 35.29 6.75 8.28
N ARG A 97 34.40 6.12 7.51
CA ARG A 97 34.55 4.69 7.16
C ARG A 97 35.72 4.54 6.18
N PRO A 98 36.62 3.56 6.39
CA PRO A 98 37.69 3.30 5.44
C PRO A 98 37.10 2.91 4.08
N ARG A 99 37.64 3.51 3.01
CA ARG A 99 37.28 3.14 1.64
C ARG A 99 37.89 1.77 1.34
N ARG A 100 37.06 0.84 0.87
CA ARG A 100 37.47 -0.47 0.37
C ARG A 100 37.87 -0.34 -1.10
#